data_AF-A0A0F8B027-F1
#
_entry.id   AF-A0A0F8B027-F1
#
_cell.length_a   1.000
_cell.length_b   1.000
_cell.length_c   1.000
_cell.angle_alpha   90.00
_cell.angle_beta   90.00
_cell.angle_gamma   90.00
#
_symmetry.space_group_name_H-M   'P 1'
#
loop_
_entity.id
_entity.type
_entity.pdbx_description
1 polymer ?
#
loop_
_entity_poly.entity_id
_entity_poly.type
_entity_poly.pdbx_seq_one_letter_code
_entity_poly.pdbx_strand_id
1 'polypeptide(L)'
;MSIDHSSTLKTIRQYRKSNGLGPTDDIKLVPTSQGWPIFASTRYYEFVDAMVPGANVDRIIVKSQTSLDTDVSDEAASAPEMIMFSFTMPLSDKEATVDTIGEHAAELAAEDNLNAGLQAAKNAMDAYVKNIQETASA
;
A
#
# COMPACT_ATOMS: atom_id res chain seq x y z
N MET A 1 -1.06 -5.23 11.34
CA MET A 1 -1.74 -5.55 12.61
C MET A 1 -3.24 -5.45 12.43
N SER A 2 -4.03 -6.29 13.10
CA SER A 2 -5.50 -6.21 13.04
C SER A 2 -6.02 -5.03 13.86
N ILE A 3 -7.13 -4.44 13.41
CA ILE A 3 -7.77 -3.28 14.04
C ILE A 3 -9.03 -3.74 14.78
N ASP A 4 -8.92 -3.80 16.10
CA ASP A 4 -9.98 -4.12 17.06
C ASP A 4 -10.54 -2.87 17.76
N HIS A 5 -9.89 -1.72 17.64
CA HIS A 5 -10.29 -0.49 18.31
C HIS A 5 -11.49 0.17 17.62
N SER A 6 -12.63 0.22 18.32
CA SER A 6 -13.91 0.72 17.78
C SER A 6 -13.83 2.15 17.25
N SER A 7 -13.13 3.06 17.93
CA SER A 7 -12.93 4.43 17.43
C SER A 7 -12.11 4.46 16.15
N THR A 8 -11.06 3.64 16.02
CA THR A 8 -10.26 3.57 14.79
C THR A 8 -11.07 3.00 13.64
N LEU A 9 -11.88 1.96 13.88
CA LEU A 9 -12.81 1.41 12.88
C LEU A 9 -13.84 2.44 12.43
N LYS A 10 -14.37 3.25 13.35
CA LYS A 10 -15.29 4.36 13.01
C LYS A 10 -14.59 5.40 12.14
N THR A 11 -13.36 5.78 12.49
CA THR A 11 -12.53 6.71 11.70
C THR A 11 -12.30 6.20 10.28
N ILE A 12 -11.97 4.91 10.11
CA ILE A 12 -11.79 4.27 8.79
C ILE A 12 -13.07 4.38 7.95
N ARG A 13 -14.21 3.99 8.52
CA ARG A 13 -15.51 4.05 7.83
C ARG A 13 -15.88 5.47 7.42
N GLN A 14 -15.65 6.44 8.29
CA GLN A 14 -15.90 7.85 7.99
C GLN A 14 -14.96 8.36 6.90
N TYR A 15 -13.67 8.04 6.98
CA TYR A 15 -12.69 8.41 5.98
C TYR A 15 -13.06 7.87 4.60
N ARG A 16 -13.43 6.59 4.51
CA ARG A 16 -13.86 6.00 3.24
C ARG A 16 -15.08 6.72 2.66
N LYS A 17 -16.11 6.94 3.48
CA LYS A 17 -17.32 7.66 3.06
C LYS A 17 -17.01 9.07 2.55
N SER A 18 -16.16 9.81 3.24
CA SER A 18 -15.80 11.19 2.87
C SER A 18 -14.93 11.26 1.61
N ASN A 19 -14.20 10.19 1.28
CA ASN A 19 -13.30 10.14 0.12
C ASN A 19 -13.85 9.26 -1.03
N GLY A 20 -15.11 8.82 -0.96
CA GLY A 20 -15.74 8.00 -2.00
C GLY A 20 -15.13 6.61 -2.16
N LEU A 21 -14.46 6.08 -1.13
CA LEU A 21 -13.85 4.76 -1.14
C LEU A 21 -14.87 3.68 -0.78
N GLY A 22 -14.85 2.58 -1.52
CA GLY A 22 -15.63 1.39 -1.26
C GLY A 22 -15.17 0.64 0.01
N PRO A 23 -15.98 -0.28 0.55
CA PRO A 23 -15.67 -0.99 1.80
C PRO A 23 -14.36 -1.77 1.78
N THR A 24 -13.97 -2.29 0.61
CA THR A 24 -12.76 -3.09 0.41
C THR A 24 -11.58 -2.28 -0.11
N ASP A 25 -11.76 -0.99 -0.39
CA ASP A 25 -10.70 -0.16 -0.97
C ASP A 25 -9.63 0.11 0.09
N ASP A 26 -8.38 -0.04 -0.35
CA ASP A 26 -7.19 0.27 0.43
C ASP A 26 -7.14 1.78 0.72
N ILE A 27 -6.90 2.13 1.98
CA ILE A 27 -6.50 3.50 2.34
C ILE A 27 -4.98 3.53 2.35
N LYS A 28 -4.37 4.38 1.54
CA LYS A 28 -2.91 4.56 1.47
C LYS A 28 -2.58 6.00 1.78
N LEU A 29 -1.79 6.23 2.81
CA LEU A 29 -1.43 7.56 3.29
C LEU A 29 0.09 7.68 3.39
N VAL A 30 0.59 8.85 3.00
CA VAL A 30 1.95 9.34 3.24
C VAL A 30 1.87 10.63 4.08
N PRO A 31 2.95 11.12 4.71
CA PRO A 31 2.92 12.29 5.60
C PRO A 31 2.25 13.54 5.02
N THR A 32 2.32 13.74 3.70
CA THR A 32 1.71 14.87 2.99
C THR A 32 0.23 14.67 2.65
N SER A 33 -0.33 13.48 2.91
CA SER A 33 -1.74 13.17 2.64
C SER A 33 -2.65 13.94 3.60
N GLN A 34 -3.74 14.51 3.10
CA GLN A 34 -4.71 15.23 3.95
C GLN A 34 -5.30 14.34 5.06
N GLY A 35 -5.43 13.04 4.80
CA GLY A 35 -5.86 12.05 5.79
C GLY A 35 -4.83 11.71 6.86
N TRP A 36 -3.56 12.10 6.70
CA TRP A 36 -2.47 11.69 7.59
C TRP A 36 -2.72 12.01 9.06
N PRO A 37 -3.10 13.25 9.45
CA PRO A 37 -3.27 13.58 10.87
C PRO A 37 -4.34 12.74 11.58
N ILE A 38 -5.34 12.27 10.81
CA ILE A 38 -6.44 11.45 11.32
C ILE A 38 -5.93 10.06 11.75
N PHE A 39 -5.00 9.49 10.99
CA PHE A 39 -4.47 8.15 11.25
C PHE A 39 -3.23 8.17 12.15
N ALA A 40 -2.42 9.23 12.06
CA ALA A 40 -1.29 9.47 12.94
C ALA A 40 -1.70 9.72 14.40
N SER A 41 -2.94 10.14 14.65
CA SER A 41 -3.49 10.30 16.01
C SER A 41 -4.15 9.02 16.56
N THR A 42 -3.97 7.86 15.92
CA THR A 42 -4.56 6.61 16.39
C THR A 42 -3.57 5.86 17.29
N ARG A 43 -4.09 5.09 18.25
CA ARG A 43 -3.27 4.25 19.15
C ARG A 43 -2.32 3.30 18.42
N TYR A 44 -2.64 2.91 17.18
CA TYR A 44 -1.79 2.02 16.39
C TYR A 44 -0.54 2.74 15.90
N TYR A 45 -0.66 4.03 15.56
CA TYR A 45 0.48 4.86 15.20
C TYR A 45 1.43 5.03 16.40
N GLU A 46 0.89 5.40 17.56
CA GLU A 46 1.68 5.53 18.81
C GLU A 46 2.40 4.22 19.18
N PHE A 47 1.72 3.09 19.02
CA PHE A 47 2.29 1.79 19.32
C PHE A 47 3.47 1.45 18.40
N VAL A 48 3.35 1.72 17.10
CA VAL A 48 4.44 1.39 16.16
C VAL A 48 5.61 2.36 16.25
N ASP A 49 5.36 3.63 16.55
CA ASP A 49 6.38 4.64 16.81
C ASP A 49 7.24 4.24 18.02
N ALA A 50 6.62 3.70 19.07
CA ALA A 50 7.33 3.16 20.23
C ALA A 50 8.07 1.84 19.94
N MET A 51 7.62 1.05 18.96
CA MET A 51 8.25 -0.24 18.59
C MET A 51 9.51 -0.09 17.76
N VAL A 52 9.61 0.97 16.95
CA VAL A 52 10.78 1.22 16.10
C VAL A 52 11.36 2.61 16.43
N PRO A 53 11.97 2.79 17.63
CA PRO A 53 12.50 4.08 18.03
C PRO A 53 13.55 4.58 17.04
N GLY A 54 13.44 5.86 16.68
CA GLY A 54 14.39 6.52 15.77
C GLY A 54 14.05 6.35 14.29
N ALA A 55 13.08 5.51 13.92
CA ALA A 55 12.55 5.46 12.57
C ALA A 55 11.34 6.41 12.42
N ASN A 56 11.15 6.98 11.23
CA ASN A 56 9.97 7.77 10.89
C ASN A 56 8.98 6.91 10.13
N VAL A 57 7.71 6.90 10.54
CA VAL A 57 6.64 6.29 9.74
C VAL A 57 6.46 7.11 8.45
N ASP A 58 6.66 6.47 7.30
CA ASP A 58 6.58 7.12 5.98
C ASP A 58 5.32 6.73 5.20
N ARG A 59 4.66 5.63 5.61
CA ARG A 59 3.41 5.17 4.99
C ARG A 59 2.50 4.46 5.98
N ILE A 60 1.21 4.71 5.85
CA ILE A 60 0.14 3.98 6.53
C ILE A 60 -0.74 3.33 5.45
N ILE A 61 -1.00 2.04 5.57
CA ILE A 61 -1.91 1.31 4.69
C ILE A 61 -2.97 0.62 5.52
N VAL A 62 -4.25 0.91 5.25
CA VAL A 62 -5.39 0.16 5.81
C VAL A 62 -6.02 -0.69 4.74
N LYS A 63 -6.17 -1.98 5.01
CA LYS A 63 -6.78 -2.96 4.10
C LYS A 63 -7.89 -3.72 4.80
N SER A 64 -8.98 -3.95 4.07
CA SER A 64 -10.00 -4.91 4.48
C SER A 64 -9.45 -6.33 4.27
N GLN A 65 -9.51 -7.18 5.30
CA GLN A 65 -9.26 -8.61 5.12
C GLN A 65 -10.50 -9.22 4.46
N THR A 66 -10.46 -9.45 3.16
CA THR A 66 -11.40 -10.39 2.54
C THR A 66 -11.10 -11.77 3.09
N SER A 67 -12.05 -12.34 3.84
CA SER A 67 -12.05 -13.74 4.21
C SER A 67 -12.10 -14.59 2.93
N LEU A 68 -10.94 -15.08 2.47
CA LEU A 68 -10.95 -16.41 1.89
C LEU A 68 -11.24 -17.39 3.05
N ASP A 69 -12.20 -18.29 2.86
CA ASP A 69 -12.50 -19.48 3.70
C ASP A 69 -13.47 -19.39 4.90
N THR A 70 -14.55 -18.61 4.84
CA THR A 70 -15.76 -19.02 5.60
C THR A 70 -17.04 -18.70 4.84
N ASP A 71 -17.61 -19.77 4.28
CA ASP A 71 -18.96 -19.86 3.73
C ASP A 71 -19.97 -19.82 4.89
N VAL A 72 -20.16 -18.65 5.50
CA VAL A 72 -21.21 -18.42 6.50
C VAL A 72 -21.98 -17.16 6.16
N SER A 73 -23.22 -17.41 5.72
CA SER A 73 -24.31 -16.48 5.47
C SER A 73 -24.66 -15.65 6.71
N ASP A 74 -25.09 -14.41 6.44
CA ASP A 74 -25.92 -13.53 7.28
C ASP A 74 -25.32 -12.97 8.57
N GLU A 75 -24.42 -11.99 8.45
CA GLU A 75 -24.61 -10.67 9.06
C GLU A 75 -23.57 -9.70 8.50
N ALA A 76 -23.84 -8.40 8.56
CA ALA A 76 -22.91 -7.34 8.18
C ALA A 76 -21.71 -7.24 9.16
N ALA A 77 -21.01 -8.36 9.38
CA ALA A 77 -19.73 -8.40 10.05
C ALA A 77 -18.74 -7.70 9.13
N SER A 78 -18.46 -6.43 9.46
CA SER A 78 -17.38 -5.66 8.86
C SER A 78 -16.14 -6.54 8.79
N ALA A 79 -15.68 -6.82 7.57
CA ALA A 79 -14.44 -7.54 7.34
C ALA A 79 -13.34 -6.98 8.27
N PRO A 80 -12.54 -7.84 8.93
CA PRO A 80 -11.53 -7.36 9.85
C PRO A 80 -10.55 -6.45 9.09
N GLU A 81 -10.31 -5.26 9.63
CA GLU A 81 -9.38 -4.30 9.01
C GLU A 81 -7.96 -4.58 9.51
N MET A 82 -6.98 -4.50 8.61
CA MET A 82 -5.57 -4.47 8.98
C MET A 82 -4.98 -3.10 8.72
N ILE A 83 -4.13 -2.64 9.63
CA ILE A 83 -3.25 -1.49 9.43
C ILE A 83 -1.81 -1.95 9.33
N MET A 84 -1.10 -1.42 8.34
CA MET A 84 0.31 -1.66 8.07
C MET A 84 1.04 -0.33 8.06
N PHE A 85 2.29 -0.36 8.54
CA PHE A 85 3.16 0.80 8.60
C PHE A 85 4.46 0.48 7.88
N SER A 86 4.95 1.43 7.10
CA SER A 86 6.31 1.45 6.58
C SER A 86 7.10 2.50 7.34
N PHE A 87 8.43 2.34 7.37
CA PHE A 87 9.32 3.21 8.09
C PHE A 87 10.51 3.60 7.23
N THR A 88 11.02 4.80 7.47
CA THR A 88 12.29 5.29 6.95
C THR A 88 13.22 5.55 8.14
N MET A 89 14.47 5.09 8.03
CA MET A 89 15.50 5.46 8.99
C MET A 89 16.09 6.82 8.59
N PRO A 90 16.13 7.82 9.48
CA PRO A 90 16.90 9.02 9.24
C PRO A 90 18.37 8.60 9.12
N LEU A 91 18.98 8.84 7.96
CA LEU A 91 20.40 8.67 7.78
C LEU A 91 21.12 9.56 8.80
N SER A 92 21.91 8.96 9.68
CA SER A 92 22.82 9.76 10.49
C SER A 92 23.80 10.44 9.53
N ASP A 93 24.08 11.73 9.72
CA ASP A 93 25.05 12.49 8.92
C ASP A 93 26.46 11.84 8.86
N LYS A 94 26.72 10.83 9.71
CA LYS A 94 27.94 10.03 9.78
C LYS A 94 27.92 8.72 8.97
N GLU A 95 26.77 8.31 8.44
CA GLU A 95 26.60 7.11 7.61
C GLU A 95 26.36 7.43 6.13
N ALA A 96 26.22 8.70 5.76
CA ALA A 96 26.07 9.15 4.36
C ALA A 96 27.28 8.82 3.45
N THR A 97 28.33 8.19 3.97
CA THR A 97 29.51 7.77 3.19
C THR A 97 29.62 6.27 2.95
N VAL A 98 28.69 5.43 3.42
CA VAL A 98 28.75 3.98 3.17
C VAL A 98 27.45 3.50 2.52
N ASP A 99 27.52 3.34 1.20
CA ASP A 99 26.67 2.48 0.36
C ASP A 99 25.21 2.89 0.03
N THR A 100 24.69 3.99 0.56
CA THR A 100 23.32 4.45 0.23
C THR A 100 23.16 4.92 -1.22
N ILE A 101 24.22 5.45 -1.84
CA ILE A 101 24.23 5.80 -3.27
C ILE A 101 24.15 4.53 -4.14
N GLY A 102 24.76 3.43 -3.69
CA GLY A 102 24.74 2.14 -4.37
C GLY A 102 23.35 1.48 -4.32
N GLU A 103 22.72 1.47 -3.15
CA GLU A 103 21.36 0.95 -2.98
C GLU A 103 20.32 1.77 -3.74
N HIS A 104 20.40 3.11 -3.70
CA HIS A 104 19.49 3.97 -4.47
C HIS A 104 19.67 3.81 -6.00
N ALA A 105 20.90 3.55 -6.46
CA ALA A 105 21.16 3.25 -7.87
C ALA A 105 20.63 1.86 -8.28
N ALA A 106 20.73 0.86 -7.39
CA ALA A 106 20.18 -0.46 -7.62
C ALA A 106 18.65 -0.47 -7.62
N GLU A 107 18.01 0.31 -6.75
CA GLU A 107 16.55 0.46 -6.70
C GLU A 107 16.00 1.14 -7.97
N LEU A 108 16.65 2.23 -8.43
CA LEU A 108 16.31 2.87 -9.71
C LEU A 108 16.49 1.92 -10.90
N ALA A 109 17.58 1.14 -10.93
CA ALA A 109 17.80 0.15 -11.99
C ALA A 109 16.77 -0.99 -11.95
N ALA A 110 16.28 -1.37 -10.76
CA ALA A 110 15.22 -2.37 -10.62
C ALA A 110 13.88 -1.84 -11.13
N GLU A 111 13.55 -0.56 -10.88
CA GLU A 111 12.34 0.08 -11.39
C GLU A 111 12.36 0.22 -12.92
N ASP A 112 13.50 0.64 -13.50
CA ASP A 112 13.69 0.72 -14.95
C ASP A 112 13.54 -0.66 -15.63
N ASN A 113 14.11 -1.70 -15.03
CA ASN A 113 13.99 -3.08 -15.52
C ASN A 113 12.54 -3.59 -15.46
N LEU A 114 11.80 -3.26 -14.40
CA LEU A 114 10.40 -3.62 -14.27
C LEU A 114 9.54 -2.91 -15.34
N ASN A 115 9.78 -1.62 -15.57
CA ASN A 115 9.05 -0.84 -16.57
C ASN A 115 9.35 -1.33 -18.00
N ALA A 116 10.61 -1.67 -18.29
CA ALA A 116 11.00 -2.28 -19.56
C ALA A 116 10.31 -3.65 -19.77
N GLY A 117 10.23 -4.47 -18.72
CA GLY A 117 9.50 -5.75 -18.75
C GLY A 117 8.00 -5.57 -19.03
N LEU A 118 7.36 -4.59 -18.39
CA LEU A 118 5.95 -4.27 -18.60
C LEU A 118 5.68 -3.80 -20.04
N GLN A 119 6.56 -2.95 -20.58
CA GLN A 119 6.43 -2.46 -21.95
C GLN A 119 6.64 -3.60 -22.97
N ALA A 120 7.60 -4.50 -22.72
CA ALA A 120 7.81 -5.68 -23.56
C ALA A 120 6.60 -6.62 -23.54
N ALA A 121 6.00 -6.85 -22.37
CA ALA A 121 4.78 -7.65 -22.23
C ALA A 121 3.60 -7.02 -22.97
N LYS A 122 3.44 -5.70 -22.88
CA LYS A 122 2.41 -4.95 -23.61
C LYS A 122 2.58 -5.07 -25.13
N ASN A 123 3.80 -4.85 -25.62
CA ASN A 123 4.11 -4.99 -27.04
C ASN A 123 3.87 -6.42 -27.56
N ALA A 124 4.17 -7.45 -26.77
CA ALA A 124 3.93 -8.84 -27.12
C ALA A 124 2.43 -9.18 -27.19
N MET A 125 1.63 -8.64 -26.26
CA MET A 125 0.17 -8.79 -26.29
C MET A 125 -0.45 -8.07 -27.49
N ASP A 126 -0.01 -6.84 -27.79
CA ASP A 126 -0.49 -6.09 -28.95
C ASP A 126 -0.16 -6.82 -30.27
N ALA A 127 1.04 -7.38 -30.38
CA ALA A 127 1.44 -8.18 -31.54
C ALA A 127 0.62 -9.48 -31.66
N TYR A 128 0.34 -10.15 -30.54
CA TYR A 128 -0.51 -11.34 -30.52
C TYR A 128 -1.93 -11.05 -30.96
N VAL A 129 -2.55 -9.97 -30.44
CA VAL A 129 -3.89 -9.52 -30.83
C VAL A 129 -3.95 -9.18 -32.32
N LYS A 130 -2.94 -8.46 -32.83
CA LYS A 130 -2.86 -8.11 -34.25
C LYS A 130 -2.77 -9.36 -35.15
N ASN A 131 -1.95 -10.34 -34.77
CA ASN A 131 -1.79 -11.58 -35.53
C ASN A 131 -3.09 -12.43 -35.54
N ILE A 132 -3.84 -12.45 -34.43
CA ILE A 132 -5.17 -13.10 -34.40
C ILE A 132 -6.16 -12.39 -35.32
N GLN A 133 -6.16 -11.05 -35.37
CA GLN A 133 -7.07 -10.29 -36.22
C GLN A 133 -6.76 -10.44 -37.72
N GLU A 134 -5.47 -10.54 -38.08
CA GLU A 134 -5.01 -10.76 -39.45
C GLU A 134 -5.29 -12.19 -39.93
N THR A 135 -5.14 -13.20 -39.06
CA THR A 135 -5.46 -14.61 -39.38
C THR A 135 -6.96 -14.92 -39.41
N ALA A 136 -7.80 -14.14 -38.71
CA ALA A 136 -9.26 -14.29 -38.74
C ALA A 136 -9.94 -13.56 -39.94
N SER A 137 -9.19 -12.76 -40.69
CA SER A 137 -9.67 -12.00 -41.86
C SER A 137 -9.19 -12.58 -43.21
N ALA A 138 -8.51 -13.72 -43.20
CA ALA A 138 -8.03 -14.46 -44.38
C ALA A 138 -8.87 -15.73 -44.61
#